data_AF-A0A812L8P2-F1
#
_entry.id   AF-A0A812L8P2-F1
#
_cell.length_a   1.000
_cell.length_b   1.000
_cell.length_c   1.000
_cell.angle_alpha   90.00
_cell.angle_beta   90.00
_cell.angle_gamma   90.00
#
_symmetry.space_group_name_H-M   'P 1'
#
loop_
_entity.id
_entity.type
_entity.pdbx_description
1 polymer ?
#
loop_
_entity_poly.entity_id
_entity_poly.type
_entity_poly.pdbx_seq_one_letter_code
_entity_poly.pdbx_strand_id
1 'polypeptide(L)'
;MTPLRELAGQASDAVIHSSGLTIRPEYLCQILAGAKVWELRKSACKDALGKRVLLLGSKTGRCWGSVKVSGCLMLTTTEAALHEDKHGVAPDKIERYAKAACVHAWLLEDHLILRKPLDVERSRGSVSWVKVHNILESPEQQQALAACRMATAEQLRAEMAAPTKEMGSTHRSKRKAAKPTPDMTHRSHVKKRRKVGQPANKKSPKAECG
;
A
#
# COMPACT_ATOMS: atom_id res chain seq x y z
N MET A 1 -2.98 32.53 -37.36
CA MET A 1 -2.70 31.08 -37.38
C MET A 1 -1.71 30.78 -36.27
N THR A 2 -2.20 30.39 -35.10
CA THR A 2 -1.38 29.97 -33.96
C THR A 2 -1.08 28.48 -34.11
N PRO A 3 0.17 28.01 -33.96
CA PRO A 3 0.48 26.62 -34.24
C PRO A 3 -0.17 25.72 -33.19
N LEU A 4 -0.90 24.73 -33.70
CA LEU A 4 -1.62 23.68 -32.99
C LEU A 4 -0.62 22.65 -32.43
N ARG A 5 0.21 23.05 -31.45
CA ARG A 5 1.25 22.17 -30.87
C ARG A 5 1.30 22.10 -29.35
N GLU A 6 0.27 22.58 -28.64
CA GLU A 6 0.39 22.76 -27.19
C GLU A 6 -0.85 22.30 -26.41
N LEU A 7 -1.31 21.06 -26.64
CA LEU A 7 -2.36 20.43 -25.83
C LEU A 7 -2.16 18.90 -25.65
N ALA A 8 -0.93 18.47 -25.36
CA ALA A 8 -0.66 17.10 -24.91
C ALA A 8 0.21 17.12 -23.65
N GLY A 9 -0.48 17.22 -22.51
CA GLY A 9 -0.11 16.69 -21.20
C GLY A 9 1.37 16.70 -20.83
N GLN A 10 1.81 17.80 -20.21
CA GLN A 10 3.00 17.79 -19.36
C GLN A 10 2.73 16.85 -18.18
N ALA A 11 3.06 15.55 -18.33
CA ALA A 11 3.39 14.75 -17.16
C ALA A 11 4.58 15.45 -16.50
N SER A 12 4.33 16.08 -15.34
CA SER A 12 5.32 16.88 -14.61
C SER A 12 6.68 16.19 -14.55
N ASP A 13 7.78 16.94 -14.68
CA ASP A 13 9.20 16.53 -14.48
C ASP A 13 9.53 15.93 -13.09
N ALA A 14 8.52 15.56 -12.30
CA ALA A 14 8.70 14.91 -11.01
C ALA A 14 9.39 13.56 -11.20
N VAL A 15 10.58 13.43 -10.61
CA VAL A 15 11.33 12.18 -10.54
C VAL A 15 10.43 11.08 -9.96
N ILE A 16 10.31 9.97 -10.69
CA ILE A 16 9.52 8.82 -10.23
C ILE A 16 10.27 8.11 -9.11
N HIS A 17 9.57 7.82 -8.02
CA HIS A 17 10.10 7.06 -6.90
C HIS A 17 10.36 5.60 -7.32
N SER A 18 11.50 5.05 -6.92
CA SER A 18 11.92 3.68 -7.29
C SER A 18 11.06 2.56 -6.70
N SER A 19 10.15 2.91 -5.77
CA SER A 19 9.16 2.02 -5.19
C SER A 19 7.75 2.60 -5.31
N GLY A 20 6.77 1.73 -5.58
CA GLY A 20 5.35 2.06 -5.56
C GLY A 20 4.69 1.78 -4.22
N LEU A 21 3.65 2.55 -3.92
CA LEU A 21 2.88 2.49 -2.67
C LEU A 21 1.69 1.55 -2.83
N THR A 22 1.62 0.52 -1.98
CA THR A 22 0.44 -0.36 -1.94
C THR A 22 -0.68 0.31 -1.14
N ILE A 23 -1.86 0.41 -1.75
CA ILE A 23 -3.07 1.01 -1.19
C ILE A 23 -4.23 0.02 -1.33
N ARG A 24 -5.13 -0.01 -0.35
CA ARG A 24 -6.33 -0.85 -0.45
C ARG A 24 -7.26 -0.35 -1.57
N PRO A 25 -7.87 -1.24 -2.37
CA PRO A 25 -8.67 -0.85 -3.54
C PRO A 25 -9.73 0.21 -3.26
N GLU A 26 -10.39 0.16 -2.09
CA GLU A 26 -11.44 1.12 -1.72
C GLU A 26 -10.95 2.57 -1.66
N TYR A 27 -9.70 2.79 -1.22
CA TYR A 27 -9.09 4.11 -1.16
C TYR A 27 -8.32 4.44 -2.42
N LEU A 28 -7.74 3.44 -3.08
CA LEU A 28 -6.99 3.64 -4.32
C LEU A 28 -7.86 4.29 -5.40
N CYS A 29 -9.11 3.82 -5.56
CA CYS A 29 -10.05 4.40 -6.51
C CYS A 29 -10.37 5.87 -6.19
N GLN A 30 -10.51 6.21 -4.91
CA GLN A 30 -10.77 7.59 -4.48
C GLN A 30 -9.57 8.49 -4.75
N ILE A 31 -8.35 8.00 -4.50
CA ILE A 31 -7.12 8.75 -4.78
C ILE A 31 -6.97 9.00 -6.27
N LEU A 32 -7.09 7.95 -7.10
CA LEU A 32 -6.89 8.08 -8.53
C LEU A 32 -7.95 8.98 -9.19
N ALA A 33 -9.17 9.00 -8.66
CA ALA A 33 -10.22 9.91 -9.10
C ALA A 33 -10.09 11.35 -8.53
N GLY A 34 -9.07 11.63 -7.72
CA GLY A 34 -8.86 12.94 -7.09
C GLY A 34 -9.81 13.26 -5.92
N ALA A 35 -10.71 12.35 -5.54
CA ALA A 35 -11.63 12.55 -4.43
C ALA A 35 -10.96 12.41 -3.05
N LYS A 36 -9.84 11.69 -2.98
CA LYS A 36 -9.00 11.52 -1.78
C LYS A 36 -7.63 12.12 -2.04
N VAL A 37 -7.37 13.29 -1.47
CA VAL A 37 -6.13 14.04 -1.67
C VAL A 37 -5.10 13.77 -0.56
N TRP A 38 -5.49 13.14 0.54
CA TRP A 38 -4.58 12.78 1.64
C TRP A 38 -4.51 11.26 1.83
N GLU A 39 -3.31 10.69 1.93
CA GLU A 39 -3.07 9.30 2.34
C GLU A 39 -2.54 9.24 3.77
N LEU A 40 -3.25 8.51 4.66
CA LEU A 40 -2.84 8.40 6.06
C LEU A 40 -1.85 7.24 6.25
N ARG A 41 -0.72 7.53 6.90
CA ARG A 41 0.33 6.55 7.21
C ARG A 41 0.85 6.74 8.64
N LYS A 42 1.43 5.69 9.21
CA LYS A 42 2.09 5.79 10.53
C LYS A 42 3.45 6.48 10.47
N SER A 43 4.03 6.59 9.28
CA SER A 43 5.34 7.18 9.03
C SER A 43 5.23 8.36 8.07
N ALA A 44 6.14 9.33 8.23
CA ALA A 44 6.31 10.43 7.30
C ALA A 44 6.70 9.94 5.88
N CYS A 45 6.57 10.83 4.89
CA CYS A 45 6.85 10.55 3.47
C CYS A 45 8.28 10.92 3.02
N LYS A 46 9.28 10.93 3.92
CA LYS A 46 10.62 11.51 3.66
C LYS A 46 11.21 11.16 2.30
N ASP A 47 11.20 9.88 1.92
CA ASP A 47 11.80 9.43 0.66
C ASP A 47 10.94 9.72 -0.58
N ALA A 48 9.63 9.91 -0.39
CA ALA A 48 8.64 10.12 -1.45
C ALA A 48 8.30 11.60 -1.68
N LEU A 49 8.65 12.50 -0.75
CA LEU A 49 8.34 13.92 -0.84
C LEU A 49 8.92 14.54 -2.11
N GLY A 50 8.09 15.28 -2.85
CA GLY A 50 8.42 15.91 -4.13
C GLY A 50 8.44 14.96 -5.34
N LYS A 51 8.22 13.66 -5.13
CA LYS A 51 8.33 12.63 -6.18
C LYS A 51 6.98 12.13 -6.65
N ARG A 52 6.98 11.55 -7.85
CA ARG A 52 5.86 10.77 -8.36
C ARG A 52 5.92 9.36 -7.83
N VAL A 53 4.85 8.89 -7.21
CA VAL A 53 4.74 7.55 -6.63
C VAL A 53 3.71 6.74 -7.42
N LEU A 54 4.12 5.57 -7.89
CA LEU A 54 3.21 4.61 -8.50
C LEU A 54 2.29 3.99 -7.45
N LEU A 55 1.01 3.86 -7.76
CA LEU A 55 0.00 3.36 -6.84
C LEU A 55 -0.45 1.95 -7.20
N LEU A 56 -0.26 1.02 -6.25
CA LEU A 56 -0.53 -0.40 -6.44
C LEU A 56 -1.77 -0.82 -5.64
N GLY A 57 -2.66 -1.58 -6.26
CA GLY A 57 -3.80 -2.18 -5.57
C GLY A 57 -3.33 -3.32 -4.68
N SER A 58 -3.61 -3.25 -3.37
CA SER A 58 -3.27 -4.31 -2.43
C SER A 58 -3.86 -5.64 -2.89
N LYS A 59 -3.07 -6.72 -2.86
CA LYS A 59 -3.44 -8.07 -3.31
C LYS A 59 -3.79 -8.20 -4.80
N THR A 60 -3.67 -7.14 -5.61
CA THR A 60 -3.93 -7.21 -7.06
C THR A 60 -2.68 -7.52 -7.89
N GLY A 61 -1.49 -7.26 -7.33
CA GLY A 61 -0.22 -7.36 -8.07
C GLY A 61 -0.02 -6.28 -9.15
N ARG A 62 -0.91 -5.28 -9.22
CA ARG A 62 -0.99 -4.35 -10.33
C ARG A 62 -0.87 -2.89 -9.90
N CYS A 63 -0.20 -2.09 -10.73
CA CYS A 63 -0.12 -0.64 -10.69
C CYS A 63 -1.27 -0.04 -11.50
N TRP A 64 -1.97 0.95 -10.94
CA TRP A 64 -3.18 1.53 -11.54
C TRP A 64 -3.03 3.00 -11.92
N GLY A 65 -1.94 3.63 -11.51
CA GLY A 65 -1.75 5.06 -11.68
C GLY A 65 -0.61 5.59 -10.85
N SER A 66 -0.54 6.90 -10.75
CA SER A 66 0.45 7.58 -9.95
C SER A 66 -0.09 8.89 -9.39
N VAL A 67 0.59 9.38 -8.37
CA VAL A 67 0.35 10.70 -7.76
C VAL A 67 1.71 11.33 -7.46
N LYS A 68 1.76 12.66 -7.39
CA LYS A 68 2.89 13.37 -6.80
C LYS A 68 2.63 13.56 -5.30
N VAL A 69 3.63 13.29 -4.47
CA VAL A 69 3.56 13.56 -3.02
C VAL A 69 4.12 14.97 -2.77
N SER A 70 3.26 15.94 -2.50
CA SER A 70 3.65 17.34 -2.37
C SER A 70 3.97 17.78 -0.94
N GLY A 71 3.54 17.01 0.07
CA GLY A 71 3.72 17.38 1.47
C GLY A 71 3.47 16.24 2.45
N CYS A 72 3.81 16.50 3.71
CA CYS A 72 3.55 15.62 4.84
C CYS A 72 3.13 16.45 6.05
N LEU A 73 1.97 16.16 6.63
CA LEU A 73 1.52 16.75 7.89
C LEU A 73 1.44 15.66 8.94
N MET A 74 1.96 15.91 10.15
CA MET A 74 1.68 15.07 11.30
C MET A 74 0.40 15.58 11.97
N LEU A 75 -0.53 14.67 12.25
CA LEU A 75 -1.84 14.96 12.80
C LEU A 75 -2.10 14.05 13.99
N THR A 76 -2.69 14.59 15.03
CA THR A 76 -3.40 13.81 16.04
C THR A 76 -4.60 13.08 15.41
N THR A 77 -5.11 12.06 16.10
CA THR A 77 -6.34 11.36 15.67
C THR A 77 -7.53 12.30 15.58
N THR A 78 -7.64 13.27 16.48
CA THR A 78 -8.68 14.31 16.47
C THR A 78 -8.56 15.22 15.25
N GLU A 79 -7.37 15.74 14.95
CA GLU A 79 -7.15 16.59 13.77
C GLU A 79 -7.39 15.82 12.47
N ALA A 80 -6.98 14.55 12.41
CA ALA A 80 -7.28 13.70 11.27
C ALA A 80 -8.80 13.54 11.10
N ALA A 81 -9.56 13.26 12.17
CA ALA A 81 -11.01 13.13 12.10
C ALA A 81 -11.72 14.39 11.58
N LEU A 82 -11.18 15.58 11.84
CA LEU A 82 -11.71 16.85 11.30
C LEU A 82 -11.50 17.03 9.79
N HIS A 83 -10.61 16.22 9.19
CA HIS A 83 -10.27 16.27 7.77
C HIS A 83 -10.69 14.99 7.02
N GLU A 84 -11.79 14.36 7.47
CA GLU A 84 -12.33 13.15 6.83
C GLU A 84 -12.63 13.38 5.34
N ASP A 85 -13.05 14.58 4.95
CA ASP A 85 -13.28 14.98 3.57
C ASP A 85 -12.05 14.80 2.66
N LYS A 86 -10.85 14.97 3.21
CA LYS A 86 -9.59 14.88 2.44
C LYS A 86 -9.05 13.46 2.31
N HIS A 87 -9.28 12.63 3.31
CA HIS A 87 -8.72 11.27 3.37
C HIS A 87 -9.75 10.14 3.31
N GLY A 88 -11.05 10.41 3.46
CA GLY A 88 -12.13 9.44 3.32
C GLY A 88 -12.08 8.25 4.30
N VAL A 89 -11.52 8.43 5.50
CA VAL A 89 -11.41 7.36 6.52
C VAL A 89 -12.28 7.75 7.70
N ALA A 90 -13.30 6.95 7.98
CA ALA A 90 -14.19 7.20 9.11
C ALA A 90 -13.41 7.31 10.45
N PRO A 91 -13.81 8.20 11.38
CA PRO A 91 -13.06 8.47 12.62
C PRO A 91 -12.75 7.21 13.45
N ASP A 92 -13.70 6.28 13.55
CA ASP A 92 -13.53 5.00 14.26
C ASP A 92 -12.44 4.10 13.66
N LYS A 93 -12.18 4.23 12.35
CA LYS A 93 -11.08 3.53 11.67
C LYS A 93 -9.74 4.23 11.90
N ILE A 94 -9.72 5.56 12.04
CA ILE A 94 -8.50 6.33 12.34
C ILE A 94 -7.99 5.93 13.72
N GLU A 95 -8.85 5.93 14.74
CA GLU A 95 -8.48 5.56 16.11
C GLU A 95 -7.89 4.14 16.18
N ARG A 96 -8.55 3.18 15.52
CA ARG A 96 -8.07 1.79 15.45
C ARG A 96 -6.74 1.67 14.72
N TYR A 97 -6.55 2.43 13.64
CA TYR A 97 -5.33 2.43 12.86
C TYR A 97 -4.16 3.05 13.63
N ALA A 98 -4.37 4.24 14.18
CA ALA A 98 -3.38 5.03 14.90
C ALA A 98 -3.14 4.53 16.33
N LYS A 99 -4.07 3.76 16.91
CA LYS A 99 -4.08 3.33 18.32
C LYS A 99 -3.96 4.51 19.28
N ALA A 100 -4.78 5.55 19.05
CA ALA A 100 -4.77 6.82 19.80
C ALA A 100 -3.44 7.60 19.77
N ALA A 101 -2.58 7.34 18.79
CA ALA A 101 -1.37 8.13 18.54
C ALA A 101 -1.58 9.10 17.36
N CYS A 102 -0.49 9.69 16.86
CA CYS A 102 -0.50 10.49 15.64
C CYS A 102 -0.40 9.67 14.36
N VAL A 103 -0.85 10.28 13.28
CA VAL A 103 -0.74 9.79 11.91
C VAL A 103 -0.08 10.87 11.05
N HIS A 104 0.46 10.45 9.92
CA HIS A 104 0.99 11.35 8.90
C HIS A 104 0.04 11.37 7.72
N ALA A 105 -0.45 12.55 7.34
CA ALA A 105 -1.17 12.78 6.11
C ALA A 105 -0.17 13.13 5.01
N TRP A 106 -0.07 12.26 4.00
CA TRP A 106 0.71 12.52 2.79
C TRP A 106 -0.19 13.26 1.81
N LEU A 107 0.21 14.46 1.42
CA LEU A 107 -0.53 15.30 0.50
C LEU A 107 -0.26 14.81 -0.91
N LEU A 108 -1.33 14.49 -1.64
CA LEU A 108 -1.30 13.92 -2.97
C LEU A 108 -1.83 14.96 -3.96
N GLU A 109 -1.14 15.09 -5.09
CA GLU A 109 -1.55 15.93 -6.20
C GLU A 109 -1.23 15.25 -7.54
N ASP A 110 -1.66 15.87 -8.63
CA ASP A 110 -1.38 15.41 -10.01
C ASP A 110 -1.66 13.91 -10.20
N HIS A 111 -2.94 13.58 -9.97
CA HIS A 111 -3.49 12.24 -9.98
C HIS A 111 -3.59 11.75 -11.42
N LEU A 112 -2.80 10.73 -11.76
CA LEU A 112 -2.78 10.12 -13.08
C LEU A 112 -3.25 8.69 -13.00
N ILE A 113 -4.19 8.32 -13.87
CA ILE A 113 -4.74 6.98 -13.94
C ILE A 113 -4.22 6.32 -15.21
N LEU A 114 -3.75 5.08 -15.08
CA LEU A 114 -3.34 4.30 -16.24
C LEU A 114 -4.56 3.86 -17.03
N ARG A 115 -4.45 3.89 -18.36
CA ARG A 115 -5.50 3.35 -19.24
C ARG A 115 -5.71 1.84 -19.04
N LYS A 116 -4.65 1.13 -18.68
CA LYS A 116 -4.66 -0.28 -18.30
C LYS A 116 -3.70 -0.48 -17.13
N PRO A 117 -4.06 -1.29 -16.14
CA PRO A 117 -3.15 -1.56 -15.03
C PRO A 117 -1.90 -2.30 -15.52
N LEU A 118 -0.76 -1.97 -14.93
CA LEU A 118 0.54 -2.59 -15.24
C LEU A 118 0.87 -3.66 -14.20
N ASP A 119 1.39 -4.79 -14.65
CA ASP A 119 1.84 -5.85 -13.74
C ASP A 119 3.11 -5.45 -13.00
N VAL A 120 3.14 -5.74 -11.69
CA VAL A 120 4.30 -5.49 -10.83
C VAL A 120 4.83 -6.80 -10.29
N GLU A 121 6.12 -7.02 -10.50
CA GLU A 121 6.83 -8.11 -9.84
C GLU A 121 6.93 -7.85 -8.34
N ARG A 122 6.23 -8.67 -7.54
CA ARG A 122 6.28 -8.56 -6.08
C ARG A 122 7.26 -9.56 -5.48
N SER A 123 8.27 -9.05 -4.79
CA SER A 123 9.02 -9.84 -3.83
C SER A 123 8.14 -10.20 -2.62
N ARG A 124 8.33 -11.40 -2.06
CA ARG A 124 7.61 -11.84 -0.86
C ARG A 124 7.97 -10.92 0.31
N GLY A 125 6.96 -10.45 1.06
CA GLY A 125 7.13 -9.64 2.27
C GLY A 125 7.01 -8.12 2.10
N SER A 126 6.93 -7.61 0.87
CA SER A 126 6.67 -6.18 0.61
C SER A 126 5.19 -5.83 0.83
N VAL A 127 4.84 -5.39 2.04
CA VAL A 127 3.43 -5.10 2.40
C VAL A 127 3.00 -3.68 2.02
N SER A 128 3.83 -2.66 2.31
CA SER A 128 3.48 -1.26 2.06
C SER A 128 4.18 -0.64 0.85
N TRP A 129 5.44 -0.99 0.61
CA TRP A 129 6.26 -0.48 -0.49
C TRP A 129 6.78 -1.63 -1.35
N VAL A 130 6.67 -1.50 -2.67
CA VAL A 130 7.10 -2.51 -3.64
C VAL A 130 8.05 -1.85 -4.63
N LYS A 131 9.23 -2.44 -4.86
CA LYS A 131 10.13 -1.95 -5.90
C LYS A 131 9.48 -2.11 -7.28
N VAL A 132 9.60 -1.10 -8.14
CA VAL A 132 8.90 -1.05 -9.45
C VAL A 132 9.87 -1.03 -10.63
N HIS A 133 11.05 -1.64 -10.47
CA HIS A 133 12.10 -1.69 -11.52
C HIS A 133 11.55 -2.21 -12.85
N ASN A 134 10.71 -3.25 -12.83
CA ASN A 134 10.12 -3.80 -14.04
C ASN A 134 9.26 -2.79 -14.84
N ILE A 135 8.60 -1.85 -14.15
CA ILE A 135 7.86 -0.74 -14.79
C ILE A 135 8.82 0.33 -15.30
N LEU A 136 9.82 0.67 -14.50
CA LEU A 136 10.73 1.78 -14.81
C LEU A 136 11.78 1.42 -15.87
N GLU A 137 12.03 0.14 -16.13
CA GLU A 137 13.06 -0.34 -17.06
C GLU A 137 12.47 -0.93 -18.35
N SER A 138 11.17 -1.25 -18.39
CA SER A 138 10.49 -1.77 -19.58
C SER A 138 9.96 -0.63 -20.47
N PRO A 139 10.42 -0.50 -21.74
CA PRO A 139 9.95 0.55 -22.65
C PRO A 139 8.44 0.51 -22.90
N GLU A 140 7.86 -0.70 -22.97
CA GLU A 140 6.41 -0.88 -23.15
C GLU A 140 5.63 -0.33 -21.95
N GLN A 141 6.09 -0.63 -20.72
CA GLN A 141 5.44 -0.15 -19.51
C GLN A 141 5.63 1.36 -19.30
N GLN A 142 6.79 1.91 -19.69
CA GLN A 142 7.01 3.36 -19.73
C GLN A 142 6.07 4.07 -20.70
N GLN A 143 5.89 3.52 -21.91
CA GLN A 143 4.97 4.10 -22.89
C GLN A 143 3.52 4.05 -22.39
N ALA A 144 3.13 2.98 -21.72
CA ALA A 144 1.82 2.88 -21.08
C ALA A 144 1.65 3.88 -19.92
N LEU A 145 2.70 4.12 -19.13
CA LEU A 145 2.73 5.15 -18.08
C LEU A 145 2.55 6.55 -18.67
N ALA A 146 3.10 6.84 -19.84
CA ALA A 146 2.91 8.10 -20.54
C ALA A 146 1.47 8.28 -21.09
N ALA A 147 0.73 7.19 -21.32
CA ALA A 147 -0.61 7.21 -21.91
C ALA A 147 -1.75 7.37 -20.87
N CYS A 148 -1.46 7.96 -19.70
CA CYS A 148 -2.44 8.15 -18.62
C CYS A 148 -3.66 8.99 -19.03
N ARG A 149 -4.80 8.74 -18.38
CA ARG A 149 -6.06 9.48 -18.54
C ARG A 149 -6.72 9.72 -17.18
N MET A 150 -7.72 10.59 -17.12
CA MET A 150 -8.62 10.67 -15.97
C MET A 150 -9.80 9.72 -16.17
N ALA A 151 -10.04 8.83 -15.22
CA ALA A 151 -11.20 7.95 -15.13
C ALA A 151 -11.93 8.20 -13.80
N THR A 152 -13.23 7.87 -13.74
CA THR A 152 -14.02 8.07 -12.52
C THR A 152 -13.75 6.96 -11.48
N ALA A 153 -13.96 7.26 -10.19
CA ALA A 153 -13.75 6.29 -9.10
C ALA A 153 -14.60 5.01 -9.26
N GLU A 154 -15.80 5.14 -9.83
CA GLU A 154 -16.73 4.03 -10.00
C GLU A 154 -16.27 3.04 -11.08
N GLN A 155 -15.80 3.55 -12.23
CA GLN A 155 -15.18 2.74 -13.28
C GLN A 155 -13.98 1.95 -12.74
N LEU A 156 -13.14 2.61 -11.93
CA LEU A 156 -11.98 1.96 -11.31
C LEU A 156 -12.36 0.84 -10.33
N ARG A 157 -13.40 1.05 -9.51
CA ARG A 157 -13.88 0.00 -8.59
C ARG A 157 -14.34 -1.23 -9.35
N ALA A 158 -15.08 -1.05 -10.44
CA ALA A 158 -15.56 -2.15 -11.27
C ALA A 158 -14.40 -2.95 -11.86
N GLU A 159 -13.38 -2.28 -12.41
CA GLU A 159 -12.20 -2.95 -12.96
C GLU A 159 -11.35 -3.67 -11.90
N MET A 160 -11.18 -3.09 -10.72
CA MET A 160 -10.45 -3.70 -9.61
C MET A 160 -11.20 -4.88 -8.98
N ALA A 161 -12.53 -4.87 -9.01
CA ALA A 161 -13.37 -5.94 -8.49
C ALA A 161 -13.54 -7.10 -9.49
N ALA A 162 -13.25 -6.88 -10.78
CA ALA A 162 -13.33 -7.93 -11.79
C ALA A 162 -12.35 -9.07 -11.45
N PRO A 163 -12.79 -10.34 -11.49
CA PRO A 163 -11.92 -11.47 -11.22
C PRO A 163 -10.74 -11.44 -12.19
N THR A 164 -9.52 -11.48 -11.65
CA THR A 164 -8.32 -11.75 -12.42
C THR A 164 -8.55 -13.05 -13.19
N LYS A 165 -8.66 -12.99 -14.52
CA LYS A 165 -8.59 -14.19 -15.36
C LYS A 165 -7.36 -14.97 -14.91
N GLU A 166 -7.60 -16.16 -14.37
CA GLU A 166 -6.58 -17.00 -13.75
C GLU A 166 -5.41 -17.20 -14.72
N MET A 167 -4.24 -16.69 -14.36
CA MET A 167 -2.99 -17.19 -14.92
C MET A 167 -2.78 -18.57 -14.30
N GLY A 168 -3.06 -19.60 -15.10
CA GLY A 168 -3.00 -21.00 -14.70
C GLY A 168 -1.71 -21.34 -13.96
N SER A 169 -1.85 -21.65 -12.67
CA SER A 169 -0.78 -22.25 -11.86
C SER A 169 -0.68 -23.74 -12.19
N THR A 170 -0.15 -24.06 -13.37
CA THR A 170 0.34 -25.42 -13.64
C THR A 170 1.79 -25.49 -13.22
N HIS A 171 2.07 -25.69 -11.92
CA HIS A 171 3.23 -26.46 -11.45
C HIS A 171 3.16 -26.68 -9.94
N ARG A 172 2.49 -27.76 -9.54
CA ARG A 172 2.69 -28.39 -8.23
C ARG A 172 2.81 -29.89 -8.40
N SER A 173 3.97 -30.34 -8.86
CA SER A 173 4.37 -31.75 -8.76
C SER A 173 5.40 -31.95 -7.64
N LYS A 174 5.09 -32.95 -6.80
CA LYS A 174 5.96 -33.75 -5.92
C LYS A 174 6.41 -33.13 -4.58
N ARG A 175 5.61 -33.40 -3.53
CA ARG A 175 6.13 -33.71 -2.17
C ARG A 175 6.15 -35.24 -2.07
N LYS A 176 7.32 -35.88 -2.14
CA LYS A 176 8.29 -36.24 -1.07
C LYS A 176 7.74 -37.22 -0.03
N ALA A 177 8.44 -38.36 0.02
CA ALA A 177 8.25 -39.59 0.77
C ALA A 177 8.06 -39.43 2.28
N ALA A 178 7.32 -40.39 2.83
CA ALA A 178 7.14 -40.65 4.24
C ALA A 178 8.47 -40.90 4.98
N LYS A 179 8.56 -40.43 6.23
CA LYS A 179 9.57 -40.88 7.19
C LYS A 179 8.91 -41.84 8.18
N PRO A 180 9.56 -42.95 8.55
CA PRO A 180 9.06 -43.92 9.52
C PRO A 180 9.27 -43.42 10.97
N THR A 181 8.34 -43.83 11.84
CA THR A 181 8.34 -43.63 13.30
C THR A 181 9.34 -44.54 14.00
N PRO A 182 10.06 -44.08 15.03
CA PRO A 182 10.69 -44.96 16.00
C PRO A 182 9.86 -45.11 17.28
N ASP A 183 9.59 -46.39 17.53
CA ASP A 183 9.39 -47.16 18.75
C ASP A 183 9.51 -46.47 20.14
N MET A 184 8.56 -46.83 21.02
CA MET A 184 8.48 -46.40 22.43
C MET A 184 9.02 -47.49 23.35
N THR A 185 10.07 -47.19 24.12
CA THR A 185 10.41 -47.95 25.34
C THR A 185 10.78 -47.05 26.51
N HIS A 186 10.10 -47.31 27.63
CA HIS A 186 10.33 -47.01 29.06
C HIS A 186 11.50 -46.10 29.50
N ARG A 187 11.20 -45.13 30.40
CA ARG A 187 11.72 -45.14 31.80
C ARG A 187 11.10 -44.06 32.70
N SER A 188 11.07 -44.38 33.99
CA SER A 188 10.35 -43.74 35.10
C SER A 188 11.16 -42.68 35.86
N HIS A 189 10.44 -41.86 36.64
CA HIS A 189 10.83 -41.12 37.87
C HIS A 189 11.73 -39.87 37.78
N VAL A 190 11.26 -38.72 38.31
CA VAL A 190 11.72 -38.10 39.59
C VAL A 190 11.12 -36.67 39.81
N LYS A 191 10.49 -36.54 40.98
CA LYS A 191 10.26 -35.40 41.92
C LYS A 191 10.35 -33.91 41.52
N LYS A 192 9.28 -33.20 41.98
CA LYS A 192 9.19 -31.93 42.75
C LYS A 192 9.99 -30.70 42.30
N ARG A 193 9.28 -29.57 42.10
CA ARG A 193 9.32 -28.38 43.00
C ARG A 193 8.28 -27.30 42.64
N ARG A 194 7.82 -26.62 43.70
CA ARG A 194 6.87 -25.49 43.76
C ARG A 194 7.43 -24.21 43.12
N LYS A 195 6.57 -23.32 42.59
CA LYS A 195 6.43 -21.94 43.12
C LYS A 195 5.19 -21.20 42.58
N VAL A 196 4.59 -20.48 43.51
CA VAL A 196 3.46 -19.54 43.45
C VAL A 196 3.93 -18.17 42.94
N GLY A 197 3.05 -17.44 42.24
CA GLY A 197 3.10 -15.97 42.13
C GLY A 197 2.65 -15.40 40.78
N GLN A 198 1.42 -14.85 40.73
CA GLN A 198 0.97 -13.86 39.72
C GLN A 198 1.46 -12.43 40.13
N PRO A 199 0.98 -11.33 39.50
CA PRO A 199 1.47 -10.77 38.23
C PRO A 199 1.99 -9.33 38.42
N ALA A 200 2.89 -8.85 37.55
CA ALA A 200 3.33 -7.45 37.55
C ALA A 200 2.85 -6.71 36.30
N ASN A 201 1.92 -5.80 36.57
CA ASN A 201 1.37 -4.72 35.76
C ASN A 201 2.48 -3.94 35.01
N LYS A 202 2.45 -3.95 33.67
CA LYS A 202 3.27 -3.06 32.83
C LYS A 202 2.37 -1.99 32.21
N LYS A 203 2.36 -0.81 32.81
CA LYS A 203 1.95 0.44 32.15
C LYS A 203 2.84 0.65 30.93
N SER A 204 2.26 0.69 29.74
CA SER A 204 2.93 1.17 28.53
C SER A 204 2.95 2.71 28.55
N PRO A 205 4.04 3.37 28.15
CA PRO A 205 4.06 4.82 28.02
C PRO A 205 3.20 5.25 26.82
N LYS A 206 2.35 6.26 27.03
CA LYS A 206 1.72 7.02 25.95
C LYS A 206 2.84 7.69 25.16
N ALA A 207 2.91 7.41 23.86
CA ALA A 207 3.73 8.20 22.96
C ALA A 207 3.07 9.58 22.83
N GLU A 208 3.69 10.59 23.43
CA GLU A 208 3.31 11.98 23.19
C GLU A 208 3.68 12.34 21.75
N CYS A 209 2.74 12.98 21.07
CA CYS A 209 2.99 13.57 19.76
C CYS A 209 3.68 14.92 19.98
N GLY A 210 4.93 15.02 19.54
CA GLY A 210 5.71 16.27 19.49
C GLY A 210 6.07 16.61 18.06
#